data_AF-A0A3B8WV04-F1
#
_entry.id   AF-A0A3B8WV04-F1
#
_cell.length_a   1.000
_cell.length_b   1.000
_cell.length_c   1.000
_cell.angle_alpha   90.00
_cell.angle_beta   90.00
_cell.angle_gamma   90.00
#
_symmetry.space_group_name_H-M   'P 1'
#
loop_
_entity.id
_entity.type
_entity.pdbx_description
1 polymer ?
#
loop_
_entity_poly.entity_id
_entity_poly.type
_entity_poly.pdbx_seq_one_letter_code
_entity_poly.pdbx_strand_id
1 'polypeptide(L)'
;MSVSAIERMLWEFGEKEARIEQFKADPDAYMVGRDLTDLEREKVKDLDVSWLVDHGVSSMLTMMIWPMMKGVDEMPFDYLT
;
A
#
# COMPACT_ATOMS: atom_id res chain seq x y z
N MET A 1 -11.64 -3.97 -11.30
CA MET A 1 -12.36 -4.26 -10.04
C MET A 1 -11.39 -4.35 -8.85
N SER A 2 -10.14 -4.76 -9.05
CA SER A 2 -9.08 -4.82 -8.04
C SER A 2 -8.62 -3.48 -7.46
N VAL A 3 -8.62 -2.39 -8.24
CA VAL A 3 -8.23 -1.03 -7.75
C VAL A 3 -9.02 -0.63 -6.50
N SER A 4 -10.34 -0.84 -6.50
CA SER A 4 -11.20 -0.54 -5.35
C SER A 4 -10.87 -1.40 -4.13
N ALA A 5 -10.37 -2.63 -4.32
CA ALA A 5 -9.91 -3.48 -3.22
C ALA A 5 -8.58 -2.97 -2.65
N ILE A 6 -7.67 -2.48 -3.49
CA ILE A 6 -6.41 -1.86 -3.08
C ILE A 6 -6.66 -0.55 -2.34
N GLU A 7 -7.48 0.35 -2.89
CA GLU A 7 -7.84 1.61 -2.24
C GLU A 7 -8.46 1.39 -0.87
N ARG A 8 -9.32 0.36 -0.74
CA ARG A 8 -9.90 0.00 0.54
C ARG A 8 -8.87 -0.51 1.56
N MET A 9 -7.85 -1.25 1.12
CA MET A 9 -6.71 -1.61 2.01
C MET A 9 -5.94 -0.38 2.45
N LEU A 10 -5.59 0.50 1.52
CA LEU A 10 -4.86 1.72 1.83
C LEU A 10 -5.66 2.60 2.80
N TRP A 11 -6.97 2.67 2.63
CA TRP A 11 -7.84 3.39 3.58
C TRP A 11 -7.83 2.74 4.97
N GLU A 12 -7.89 1.41 5.07
CA GLU A 12 -7.81 0.67 6.35
C GLU A 12 -6.47 0.91 7.07
N PHE A 13 -5.38 1.04 6.32
CA PHE A 13 -4.06 1.36 6.85
C PHE A 13 -4.01 2.78 7.44
N GLY A 14 -4.67 3.74 6.79
CA GLY A 14 -4.74 5.13 7.27
C GLY A 14 -5.69 5.30 8.46
N GLU A 15 -6.69 4.42 8.59
CA GLU A 15 -7.63 4.45 9.71
C GLU A 15 -6.99 3.94 11.02
N LYS A 16 -6.15 2.90 10.96
CA LYS A 16 -5.56 2.25 12.14
C LYS A 16 -4.16 1.72 11.89
N GLU A 17 -3.17 2.23 12.61
CA GLU A 17 -1.78 1.73 12.59
C GLU A 17 -1.67 0.23 12.89
N ALA A 18 -2.55 -0.33 13.73
CA ALA A 18 -2.59 -1.76 14.00
C ALA A 18 -2.82 -2.62 12.75
N ARG A 19 -3.45 -2.08 11.70
CA ARG A 19 -3.65 -2.76 10.41
C ARG A 19 -2.36 -2.83 9.60
N ILE A 20 -1.54 -1.79 9.68
CA ILE A 20 -0.20 -1.77 9.09
C ILE A 20 0.67 -2.83 9.74
N GLU A 21 0.63 -2.94 11.06
CA GLU A 21 1.40 -3.98 11.77
C GLU A 21 0.88 -5.40 11.45
N GLN A 22 -0.44 -5.59 11.32
CA GLN A 22 -1.00 -6.86 10.84
C GLN A 22 -0.54 -7.21 9.42
N PHE A 23 -0.52 -6.22 8.53
CA PHE A 23 -0.05 -6.39 7.15
C PHE A 23 1.45 -6.69 7.10
N LYS A 24 2.27 -6.02 7.92
CA LYS A 24 3.71 -6.29 8.01
C LYS A 24 3.99 -7.68 8.58
N ALA A 25 3.18 -8.15 9.54
CA ALA A 25 3.34 -9.46 10.15
C ALA A 25 3.03 -10.61 9.18
N ASP A 26 1.95 -10.49 8.40
CA ASP A 26 1.59 -11.47 7.38
C ASP A 26 0.80 -10.82 6.23
N PRO A 27 1.51 -10.29 5.22
CA PRO A 27 0.87 -9.57 4.12
C PRO A 27 0.07 -10.51 3.21
N ASP A 28 0.50 -11.77 3.08
CA ASP A 28 -0.21 -12.78 2.31
C ASP A 28 -1.56 -13.08 2.94
N ALA A 29 -1.59 -13.39 4.25
CA ALA A 29 -2.82 -13.63 4.97
C ALA A 29 -3.76 -12.41 4.95
N TYR A 30 -3.23 -11.19 5.03
CA TYR A 30 -4.04 -9.96 4.98
C TYR A 30 -4.75 -9.75 3.64
N MET A 31 -4.18 -10.29 2.56
CA MET A 31 -4.73 -10.20 1.20
C MET A 31 -5.55 -11.44 0.80
N VAL A 32 -5.64 -12.48 1.64
CA VAL A 32 -6.48 -13.66 1.36
C VAL A 32 -7.93 -13.24 1.17
N GLY A 33 -8.56 -13.76 0.12
CA GLY A 33 -9.98 -13.49 -0.19
C GLY A 33 -10.28 -12.14 -0.83
N ARG A 34 -9.26 -11.29 -1.06
CA ARG A 34 -9.40 -10.06 -1.87
C ARG A 34 -9.27 -10.37 -3.36
N ASP A 35 -10.00 -9.62 -4.18
CA ASP A 35 -9.95 -9.69 -5.65
C ASP A 35 -8.69 -8.99 -6.16
N LEU A 36 -7.53 -9.61 -5.89
CA LEU A 36 -6.20 -9.17 -6.29
C LEU A 36 -5.51 -10.29 -7.06
N THR A 37 -4.99 -9.94 -8.23
CA THR A 37 -4.09 -10.77 -9.03
C THR A 37 -2.75 -10.97 -8.33
N ASP A 38 -1.99 -11.98 -8.73
CA ASP A 38 -0.68 -12.26 -8.15
C ASP A 38 0.29 -11.07 -8.32
N LEU A 39 0.24 -10.39 -9.48
CA LEU A 39 1.02 -9.19 -9.75
C LEU A 39 0.64 -8.04 -8.81
N GLU A 40 -0.66 -7.82 -8.58
CA GLU A 40 -1.12 -6.77 -7.65
C GLU A 40 -0.69 -7.06 -6.22
N ARG A 41 -0.73 -8.33 -5.80
CA ARG A 41 -0.27 -8.74 -4.46
C ARG A 41 1.20 -8.44 -4.28
N GLU A 42 2.03 -8.76 -5.27
CA GLU A 42 3.46 -8.45 -5.27
C GLU A 42 3.69 -6.94 -5.15
N LYS A 43 3.02 -6.16 -6.00
CA LYS A 43 3.17 -4.69 -6.02
C LYS A 43 2.69 -3.99 -4.76
N VAL A 44 1.64 -4.51 -4.13
CA VAL A 44 1.16 -4.03 -2.83
C VAL A 44 2.16 -4.35 -1.71
N LYS A 45 2.78 -5.55 -1.71
CA LYS A 45 3.82 -5.91 -0.73
C LYS A 45 5.05 -5.01 -0.84
N ASP A 46 5.49 -4.76 -2.06
CA ASP A 46 6.62 -3.88 -2.32
C ASP A 46 6.30 -2.40 -2.05
N LEU A 47 5.00 -2.08 -2.03
CA LEU A 47 4.45 -0.73 -1.93
C LEU A 47 4.97 0.16 -3.06
N ASP A 48 4.93 -0.38 -4.28
CA ASP A 48 5.38 0.28 -5.50
C ASP A 48 4.42 1.42 -5.88
N VAL A 49 4.70 2.62 -5.35
CA VAL A 49 3.83 3.79 -5.50
C VAL A 49 3.63 4.15 -6.97
N SER A 50 4.70 4.11 -7.77
CA SER A 50 4.66 4.42 -9.19
C SER A 50 3.70 3.47 -9.91
N TRP A 51 3.84 2.16 -9.68
CA TRP A 51 2.96 1.18 -10.28
C TRP A 51 1.51 1.31 -9.80
N LEU A 52 1.29 1.54 -8.50
CA LEU A 52 -0.06 1.70 -7.94
C LEU A 52 -0.78 2.90 -8.55
N VAL A 53 -0.09 4.03 -8.70
CA VAL A 53 -0.63 5.24 -9.33
C VAL A 53 -0.93 5.01 -10.81
N ASP A 54 -0.02 4.40 -11.56
CA ASP A 54 -0.21 4.07 -12.97
C ASP A 54 -1.36 3.07 -13.17
N HIS A 55 -1.57 2.17 -12.21
CA HIS A 55 -2.67 1.19 -12.19
C HIS A 55 -4.02 1.83 -11.79
N GLY A 56 -4.04 3.12 -11.47
CA GLY A 56 -5.25 3.90 -11.18
C GLY A 56 -5.64 3.97 -9.70
N VAL A 57 -4.77 3.56 -8.78
CA VAL A 57 -4.97 3.73 -7.33
C VAL A 57 -4.74 5.20 -6.95
N SER A 58 -5.57 5.74 -6.06
CA SER A 58 -5.43 7.11 -5.56
C SER A 58 -4.01 7.41 -5.05
N SER A 59 -3.30 8.29 -5.76
CA SER A 59 -1.95 8.74 -5.43
C SER A 59 -1.84 9.37 -4.05
N MET A 60 -2.91 10.05 -3.62
CA MET A 60 -2.99 10.65 -2.28
C MET A 60 -2.95 9.57 -1.19
N LEU A 61 -3.77 8.52 -1.32
CA LEU A 61 -3.78 7.42 -0.34
C LEU A 61 -2.43 6.71 -0.31
N THR A 62 -1.87 6.43 -1.48
CA THR A 62 -0.58 5.73 -1.57
C THR A 62 0.55 6.53 -0.92
N MET A 63 0.62 7.85 -1.17
CA MET A 63 1.64 8.71 -0.53
C MET A 63 1.46 8.83 0.98
N MET A 64 0.23 8.82 1.50
CA MET A 64 -0.03 8.88 2.94
C MET A 64 0.41 7.59 3.65
N ILE A 65 0.14 6.44 3.04
CA ILE A 65 0.46 5.12 3.61
C ILE A 65 1.93 4.78 3.50
N TRP A 66 2.60 5.25 2.46
CA TRP A 66 4.00 4.97 2.19
C TRP A 66 4.95 5.17 3.39
N PRO A 67 4.98 6.35 4.05
CA PRO A 67 5.84 6.56 5.21
C PRO A 67 5.42 5.75 6.44
N MET A 68 4.14 5.41 6.59
CA MET A 68 3.66 4.59 7.71
C MET A 68 4.10 3.11 7.56
N MET A 69 4.22 2.66 6.31
CA MET A 69 4.62 1.30 5.95
C MET A 69 6.14 1.11 5.94
N LYS A 70 6.90 2.01 5.31
CA LYS A 70 8.37 1.94 5.22
C LYS A 70 9.08 2.55 6.43
N GLY A 71 8.35 3.31 7.25
CA GLY A 71 8.93 4.08 8.34
C GLY A 71 9.48 5.42 7.85
N VAL A 72 9.48 6.41 8.74
CA VAL A 72 9.89 7.80 8.44
C VAL A 72 11.42 7.91 8.20
N ASP A 73 12.20 6.87 8.54
CA ASP A 73 13.65 6.83 8.34
C ASP A 73 14.08 6.72 6.87
N GLU A 74 13.19 6.29 5.97
CA GLU A 74 13.42 6.28 4.52
C GLU A 74 12.63 7.38 3.81
N MET A 75 12.41 8.58 4.36
CA MET A 75 11.85 9.65 3.52
C MET A 75 12.78 9.95 2.33
N PRO A 76 12.40 9.66 1.07
CA PRO A 76 13.21 9.98 -0.08
C PRO A 76 12.89 11.43 -0.41
N PHE A 77 13.33 12.39 0.39
CA PHE A 77 13.22 13.80 0.01
C PHE A 77 14.08 14.15 -1.22
N ASP A 78 14.82 13.20 -1.77
CA ASP A 78 15.63 13.34 -2.99
C ASP A 78 14.83 13.63 -4.27
N TYR A 79 13.50 13.64 -4.26
CA TYR A 79 12.72 14.14 -5.41
C TYR A 79 12.45 15.66 -5.38
N LEU A 80 12.97 16.40 -4.39
CA LEU A 80 12.81 17.87 -4.25
C LEU A 80 14.13 18.66 -4.31
N THR A 81 15.26 18.05 -4.69
CA THR A 81 16.55 18.75 -4.91
C THR A 81 17.05 18.64 -6.34
#